data_AF-A0AB39USY3-F1
#
_entry.id   AF-A0AB39USY3-F1
#
_cell.length_a   1.000
_cell.length_b   1.000
_cell.length_c   1.000
_cell.angle_alpha   90.00
_cell.angle_beta   90.00
_cell.angle_gamma   90.00
#
_symmetry.space_group_name_H-M   'P 1'
#
loop_
_entity.id
_entity.type
_entity.pdbx_description
1 polymer ?
#
loop_
_entity_poly.entity_id
_entity_poly.type
_entity_poly.pdbx_seq_one_letter_code
_entity_poly.pdbx_strand_id
1 'polypeptide(L)'
;MAKAKVIFQKLIQDSQDYGSDDQHMVSRAFFTVDVEGNVSGEAYVDIKQPVGSDFETTPLEVSRPVGYNGPFNYEAFRQAAEDYYRSLVGSQGSGIHIAGGSNIRMQNNTFFQQAVVEVEVSKESPAW
;
A
#
# COMPACT_ATOMS: atom_id res chain seq x y z
N MET A 1 -12.20 7.49 18.93
CA MET A 1 -11.67 7.45 17.56
C MET A 1 -11.30 8.86 17.15
N ALA A 2 -10.10 9.07 16.59
CA ALA A 2 -9.76 10.29 15.87
C ALA A 2 -9.84 10.00 14.36
N LYS A 3 -10.04 11.04 13.54
CA LYS A 3 -9.97 10.91 12.08
C LYS A 3 -8.56 11.24 11.62
N ALA A 4 -7.99 10.37 10.80
CA ALA A 4 -6.71 10.61 10.14
C ALA A 4 -6.91 10.58 8.62
N LYS A 5 -6.15 11.40 7.90
CA LYS A 5 -6.06 11.33 6.44
C LYS A 5 -4.75 10.65 6.08
N VAL A 6 -4.83 9.51 5.42
CA VAL A 6 -3.69 8.86 4.78
C VAL A 6 -3.59 9.42 3.37
N ILE A 7 -2.44 10.01 3.06
CA ILE A 7 -2.18 10.65 1.77
C ILE A 7 -1.11 9.82 1.07
N PHE A 8 -1.53 8.92 0.18
CA PHE A 8 -0.62 8.20 -0.70
C PHE A 8 -0.13 9.12 -1.81
N GLN A 9 1.16 9.05 -2.11
CA GLN A 9 1.81 9.99 -3.04
C GLN A 9 2.45 9.27 -4.23
N LYS A 10 3.00 8.08 -3.97
CA LYS A 10 3.83 7.36 -4.94
C LYS A 10 3.71 5.86 -4.70
N LEU A 11 3.60 5.08 -5.77
CA LEU A 11 3.73 3.62 -5.75
C LEU A 11 4.91 3.24 -6.64
N ILE A 12 5.86 2.52 -6.09
CA ILE A 12 6.97 1.93 -6.84
C ILE A 12 6.75 0.41 -6.88
N GLN A 13 6.80 -0.18 -8.07
CA GLN A 13 6.89 -1.63 -8.23
C GLN A 13 8.32 -1.93 -8.67
N ASP A 14 9.18 -2.28 -7.72
CA ASP A 14 10.58 -2.54 -7.98
C ASP A 14 10.95 -3.92 -7.45
N SER A 15 11.42 -4.75 -8.37
CA SER A 15 11.86 -6.12 -8.13
C SER A 15 13.36 -6.10 -8.33
N GLN A 16 14.12 -5.52 -7.39
CA GLN A 16 15.58 -5.59 -7.53
C GLN A 16 16.06 -6.96 -7.07
N ASP A 17 16.29 -7.83 -8.05
CA ASP A 17 17.11 -9.03 -7.96
C ASP A 17 18.47 -8.69 -7.32
N TYR A 18 18.63 -8.90 -6.01
CA TYR A 18 19.93 -9.14 -5.36
C TYR A 18 19.75 -9.90 -4.02
N GLY A 19 19.73 -11.24 -4.09
CA GLY A 19 20.09 -12.12 -2.96
C GLY A 19 18.97 -12.53 -2.00
N SER A 20 17.72 -12.62 -2.45
CA SER A 20 16.62 -13.26 -1.73
C SER A 20 15.99 -14.33 -2.61
N ASP A 21 15.65 -15.48 -2.02
CA ASP A 21 14.90 -16.55 -2.70
C ASP A 21 13.40 -16.18 -2.91
N ASP A 22 12.97 -14.99 -2.45
CA ASP A 22 11.62 -14.49 -2.65
C ASP A 22 11.40 -14.05 -4.11
N GLN A 23 10.82 -14.93 -4.91
CA GLN A 23 10.39 -14.71 -6.31
C GLN A 23 9.17 -13.76 -6.43
N HIS A 24 8.93 -12.89 -5.46
CA HIS A 24 7.66 -12.19 -5.31
C HIS A 24 7.84 -10.69 -5.52
N MET A 25 7.10 -10.14 -6.48
CA MET A 25 7.06 -8.70 -6.73
C MET A 25 6.54 -7.97 -5.49
N VAL A 26 7.40 -7.17 -4.88
CA VAL A 26 7.03 -6.25 -3.79
C VAL A 26 6.80 -4.86 -4.39
N SER A 27 5.68 -4.25 -4.05
CA SER A 27 5.38 -2.86 -4.39
C SER A 27 5.48 -2.00 -3.13
N ARG A 28 6.08 -0.82 -3.23
CA ARG A 28 6.21 0.11 -2.10
C ARG A 28 5.33 1.33 -2.31
N ALA A 29 4.39 1.55 -1.40
CA ALA A 29 3.56 2.74 -1.36
C ALA A 29 4.14 3.75 -0.35
N PHE A 30 4.33 4.99 -0.80
CA PHE A 30 4.80 6.11 0.01
C PHE A 30 3.63 7.01 0.39
N PHE A 31 3.59 7.43 1.65
CA PHE A 31 2.47 8.20 2.17
C PHE A 31 2.87 9.12 3.34
N THR A 32 1.99 10.07 3.65
CA THR A 32 2.00 10.84 4.89
C THR A 32 0.67 10.66 5.61
N VAL A 33 0.63 10.87 6.93
CA VAL A 33 -0.60 10.84 7.71
C VAL A 33 -0.84 12.21 8.33
N ASP A 34 -2.01 12.77 8.10
CA ASP A 34 -2.50 13.99 8.76
C ASP A 34 -3.50 13.60 9.85
N VAL A 35 -3.16 13.89 11.10
CA VAL A 35 -4.05 13.73 12.26
C VAL A 35 -4.37 15.11 12.82
N GLU A 36 -5.64 15.52 12.66
CA GLU A 36 -6.15 16.81 13.17
C GLU A 36 -5.31 18.03 12.73
N GLY A 37 -4.77 18.01 11.50
CA GLY A 37 -3.95 19.08 10.93
C GLY A 37 -2.44 18.90 11.14
N ASN A 38 -2.01 17.86 11.86
CA ASN A 38 -0.60 17.55 12.07
C ASN A 38 -0.14 16.49 11.06
N VAL A 39 0.57 16.92 10.03
CA VAL A 39 1.10 16.06 8.99
C VAL A 39 2.41 15.40 9.44
N SER A 40 2.50 14.08 9.32
CA SER A 40 3.71 13.32 9.60
C SER A 40 4.80 13.54 8.54
N GLY A 41 6.01 13.07 8.83
CA GLY A 41 7.00 12.82 7.78
C GLY A 41 6.54 11.74 6.78
N GLU A 42 7.26 11.63 5.65
CA GLU A 42 7.04 10.57 4.67
C GLU A 42 7.32 9.20 5.32
N ALA A 43 6.40 8.28 5.11
CA ALA A 43 6.47 6.89 5.53
C ALA A 43 6.19 5.98 4.33
N TYR A 44 6.45 4.69 4.50
CA TYR A 44 6.14 3.71 3.45
C TYR A 44 5.62 2.38 4.01
N VAL A 45 4.92 1.65 3.15
CA VAL A 45 4.57 0.24 3.35
C VAL A 45 4.90 -0.56 2.11
N ASP A 46 5.24 -1.83 2.34
CA ASP A 46 5.41 -2.83 1.30
C ASP A 46 4.09 -3.60 1.12
N ILE A 47 3.71 -3.80 -0.14
CA ILE A 47 2.48 -4.45 -0.59
C ILE A 47 2.90 -5.59 -1.51
N LYS A 48 2.47 -6.81 -1.21
CA LYS A 48 2.74 -7.98 -2.04
C LYS A 48 1.51 -8.86 -2.18
N GLN A 49 1.45 -9.57 -3.30
CA GLN A 49 0.44 -10.60 -3.49
C GLN A 49 0.88 -11.89 -2.77
N PRO A 50 -0.04 -12.60 -2.07
CA PRO A 50 0.26 -13.92 -1.52
C PRO A 50 0.66 -14.91 -2.62
N VAL A 51 1.61 -15.80 -2.31
CA VAL A 51 2.13 -16.77 -3.27
C VAL A 51 1.05 -17.76 -3.73
N GLY A 52 0.95 -17.99 -5.04
CA GLY A 52 0.00 -18.94 -5.62
C GLY A 52 -1.47 -18.51 -5.51
N SER A 53 -1.71 -17.25 -5.13
CA SER A 53 -3.05 -16.72 -4.97
C SER A 53 -3.61 -16.12 -6.26
N ASP A 54 -4.92 -15.94 -6.30
CA ASP A 54 -5.59 -15.25 -7.40
C ASP A 54 -5.37 -13.74 -7.28
N PHE A 55 -4.91 -13.13 -8.38
CA PHE A 55 -4.55 -11.71 -8.37
C PHE A 55 -5.75 -10.79 -8.16
N GLU A 56 -6.96 -11.14 -8.61
CA GLU A 56 -8.11 -10.25 -8.55
C GLU A 56 -8.87 -10.38 -7.23
N THR A 57 -8.92 -11.58 -6.67
CA THR A 57 -9.81 -11.91 -5.55
C THR A 57 -9.11 -12.10 -4.21
N THR A 58 -7.79 -12.30 -4.22
CA THR A 58 -7.05 -12.49 -2.98
C THR A 58 -6.61 -11.14 -2.40
N PRO A 59 -6.86 -10.89 -1.10
CA PRO A 59 -6.34 -9.72 -0.41
C PRO A 59 -4.82 -9.62 -0.53
N LEU A 60 -4.31 -8.38 -0.61
CA LEU A 60 -2.88 -8.13 -0.64
C LEU A 60 -2.30 -8.14 0.77
N GLU A 61 -1.06 -8.60 0.91
CA GLU A 61 -0.31 -8.48 2.15
C GLU A 61 0.31 -7.09 2.24
N VAL A 62 -0.04 -6.35 3.30
CA VAL A 62 0.49 -5.01 3.58
C VAL A 62 1.36 -5.07 4.84
N SER A 63 2.61 -4.65 4.74
CA SER A 63 3.54 -4.60 5.87
C SER A 63 3.12 -3.57 6.91
N ARG A 64 3.79 -3.57 8.07
CA ARG A 64 3.70 -2.42 8.97
C ARG A 64 4.30 -1.16 8.32
N PRO A 65 3.79 0.04 8.63
CA PRO A 65 4.43 1.30 8.26
C PRO A 65 5.87 1.37 8.74
N VAL A 66 6.76 1.84 7.87
CA VAL A 66 8.11 2.27 8.23
C VAL A 66 8.16 3.79 8.15
N GLY A 67 8.70 4.44 9.18
CA GLY A 67 8.77 5.90 9.27
C GLY A 67 7.53 6.58 9.88
N TYR A 68 6.51 5.82 10.29
CA TYR A 68 5.33 6.34 10.99
C TYR A 68 5.11 5.60 12.32
N ASN A 69 5.05 6.36 13.43
CA ASN A 69 4.83 5.84 14.78
C ASN A 69 3.57 6.43 15.46
N GLY A 70 2.70 7.10 14.69
CA GLY A 70 1.51 7.76 15.22
C GLY A 70 0.31 6.82 15.43
N PRO A 71 -0.85 7.38 15.82
CA PRO A 71 -2.12 6.68 15.89
C PRO A 71 -2.42 5.86 14.63
N PHE A 72 -2.73 4.58 14.80
CA PHE A 72 -2.82 3.67 13.66
C PHE A 72 -3.87 2.58 13.85
N ASN A 73 -4.74 2.43 12.85
CA ASN A 73 -5.66 1.31 12.73
C ASN A 73 -5.20 0.46 11.55
N TYR A 74 -4.57 -0.68 11.84
CA TYR A 74 -3.95 -1.51 10.81
C TYR A 74 -4.98 -2.05 9.81
N GLU A 75 -6.18 -2.43 10.25
CA GLU A 75 -7.18 -3.00 9.35
C GLU A 75 -7.71 -1.96 8.36
N ALA A 76 -8.05 -0.76 8.86
CA ALA A 76 -8.47 0.35 8.00
C ALA A 76 -7.35 0.80 7.05
N PHE A 77 -6.11 0.86 7.54
CA PHE A 77 -4.97 1.22 6.71
C PHE A 77 -4.66 0.15 5.66
N ARG A 78 -4.70 -1.14 6.02
CA ARG A 78 -4.47 -2.25 5.09
C ARG A 78 -5.44 -2.15 3.91
N GLN A 79 -6.73 -1.94 4.20
CA GLN A 79 -7.74 -1.76 3.16
C GLN A 79 -7.43 -0.54 2.28
N ALA A 80 -7.11 0.60 2.88
CA ALA A 80 -6.77 1.82 2.13
C ALA A 80 -5.55 1.65 1.21
N ALA A 81 -4.52 0.93 1.68
CA ALA A 81 -3.31 0.64 0.90
C ALA A 81 -3.60 -0.33 -0.26
N GLU A 82 -4.43 -1.36 -0.02
CA GLU A 82 -4.88 -2.28 -1.05
C GLU A 82 -5.73 -1.55 -2.11
N ASP A 83 -6.70 -0.74 -1.70
CA ASP A 83 -7.54 0.04 -2.61
C ASP A 83 -6.68 1.01 -3.45
N TYR A 84 -5.70 1.67 -2.84
CA TYR A 84 -4.75 2.52 -3.55
C TYR A 84 -3.96 1.73 -4.59
N TYR A 85 -3.41 0.56 -4.24
CA TYR A 85 -2.73 -0.31 -5.19
C TYR A 85 -3.64 -0.71 -6.35
N ARG A 86 -4.86 -1.20 -6.06
CA ARG A 86 -5.83 -1.67 -7.05
C ARG A 86 -6.33 -0.56 -7.96
N SER A 87 -6.35 0.69 -7.48
CA SER A 87 -6.69 1.88 -8.28
C SER A 87 -5.63 2.23 -9.34
N LEU A 88 -4.41 1.72 -9.17
CA LEU A 88 -3.31 1.91 -10.11
C LEU A 88 -3.07 0.67 -10.96
N VAL A 89 -3.13 -0.51 -10.33
CA VAL A 89 -2.80 -1.80 -10.94
C VAL A 89 -3.90 -2.82 -10.63
N GLY A 90 -4.67 -3.18 -11.65
CA GLY A 90 -5.72 -4.18 -11.53
C GLY A 90 -6.85 -3.97 -12.53
N SER A 91 -7.96 -4.70 -12.36
CA SER A 91 -9.13 -4.61 -13.25
C SER A 91 -9.83 -3.25 -13.18
N GLN A 92 -9.62 -2.49 -12.11
CA GLN A 92 -10.07 -1.09 -11.95
C GLN A 92 -8.90 -0.10 -12.02
N GLY A 93 -7.71 -0.56 -12.39
CA GLY A 93 -6.49 0.24 -12.41
C GLY A 93 -6.52 1.32 -13.49
N SER A 94 -6.24 2.55 -13.10
CA SER A 94 -6.08 3.70 -14.01
C SER A 94 -4.71 3.75 -14.68
N GLY A 95 -3.69 3.08 -14.10
CA GLY A 95 -2.34 3.00 -14.64
C GLY A 95 -2.14 1.76 -15.52
N ILE A 96 -2.21 0.58 -14.91
CA ILE A 96 -2.10 -0.71 -15.59
C ILE A 96 -3.41 -1.47 -15.39
N HIS A 97 -4.17 -1.59 -16.48
CA HIS A 97 -5.41 -2.35 -16.50
C HIS A 97 -5.14 -3.82 -16.82
N ILE A 98 -5.51 -4.71 -15.89
CA ILE A 98 -5.36 -6.16 -16.01
C ILE A 98 -6.71 -6.82 -15.76
N ALA A 99 -7.17 -7.62 -16.72
CA ALA A 99 -8.37 -8.44 -16.58
C ALA A 99 -8.14 -9.82 -17.21
N GLY A 100 -8.38 -10.89 -16.45
CA GLY A 100 -8.38 -12.27 -16.97
C GLY A 100 -7.02 -12.80 -17.48
N GLY A 101 -5.91 -12.17 -17.10
CA GLY A 101 -4.56 -12.61 -17.47
C GLY A 101 -3.88 -13.42 -16.36
N SER A 102 -2.99 -14.33 -16.74
CA SER A 102 -2.17 -15.14 -15.82
C SER A 102 -0.68 -14.98 -16.13
N ASN A 103 0.18 -15.27 -15.15
CA ASN A 103 1.65 -15.15 -15.28
C ASN A 103 2.15 -13.75 -15.67
N ILE A 104 1.42 -12.70 -15.27
CA ILE A 104 1.78 -11.32 -15.59
C ILE A 104 3.00 -10.92 -14.76
N ARG A 105 4.02 -10.39 -15.45
CA ARG A 105 5.21 -9.81 -14.82
C ARG A 105 5.22 -8.31 -15.05
N MET A 106 5.29 -7.53 -13.98
CA MET A 106 5.37 -6.08 -14.01
C MET A 106 6.61 -5.65 -13.23
N GLN A 107 7.53 -4.93 -13.89
CA GLN A 107 8.82 -4.58 -13.29
C GLN A 107 9.13 -3.12 -13.57
N ASN A 108 9.81 -2.48 -12.61
CA ASN A 108 10.33 -1.12 -12.72
C ASN A 108 9.26 -0.06 -13.03
N ASN A 109 8.04 -0.25 -12.50
CA ASN A 109 6.99 0.75 -12.64
C ASN A 109 7.07 1.78 -11.50
N THR A 110 6.85 3.05 -11.83
CA THR A 110 6.68 4.10 -10.84
C THR A 110 5.44 4.91 -11.18
N PHE A 111 4.52 5.02 -10.22
CA PHE A 111 3.31 5.81 -10.32
C PHE A 111 3.39 6.98 -9.33
N PHE A 112 3.34 8.21 -9.84
CA PHE A 112 3.21 9.43 -9.05
C PHE A 112 1.75 9.89 -9.07
N GLN A 113 0.88 9.13 -8.40
CA GLN A 113 -0.55 9.41 -8.35
C GLN A 113 -0.99 9.55 -6.91
N GLN A 114 -1.57 10.70 -6.57
CA GLN A 114 -2.01 10.96 -5.21
C GLN A 114 -3.38 10.34 -4.94
N ALA A 115 -3.55 9.73 -3.77
CA ALA A 115 -4.85 9.33 -3.23
C ALA A 115 -4.95 9.75 -1.77
N VAL A 116 -6.14 10.21 -1.36
CA VAL A 116 -6.42 10.62 0.02
C VAL A 116 -7.53 9.75 0.56
N VAL A 117 -7.29 9.08 1.68
CA VAL A 117 -8.26 8.20 2.34
C VAL A 117 -8.44 8.65 3.78
N GLU A 118 -9.69 8.84 4.20
CA GLU A 118 -10.02 9.09 5.60
C GLU A 118 -10.17 7.75 6.35
N VAL A 119 -9.44 7.60 7.46
CA VAL A 119 -9.49 6.41 8.30
C VAL A 119 -9.72 6.79 9.77
N GLU A 120 -10.44 5.93 10.49
CA GLU A 120 -10.58 6.06 11.94
C GLU A 120 -9.40 5.41 12.66
N VAL A 121 -8.73 6.17 13.53
CA VAL A 121 -7.58 5.71 14.33
C VAL A 121 -7.90 5.76 15.82
N SER A 122 -7.32 4.83 16.59
CA SER A 122 -7.35 4.87 18.05
C SER A 122 -6.47 6.02 18.56
N LYS A 123 -6.93 6.76 19.58
CA LYS A 123 -6.09 7.80 20.22
C LYS A 123 -4.93 7.20 21.04
N GLU A 124 -5.02 5.91 21.35
CA GLU A 124 -3.98 5.18 22.07
C GLU A 124 -3.02 4.58 21.05
N SER A 125 -1.73 4.91 21.17
CA SER A 125 -0.66 4.15 20.54
C SER A 125 -0.82 2.69 20.96
N PRO A 126 -0.87 1.72 20.04
CA PRO A 126 -0.68 0.35 20.42
C PRO A 126 0.75 0.26 20.97
N ALA A 127 0.87 0.18 22.30
CA ALA A 127 2.03 -0.42 22.93
C ALA A 127 2.05 -1.85 22.41
N TRP A 128 3.02 -2.12 21.53
CA TRP A 128 3.26 -3.44 20.98
C TRP A 128 4.03 -4.30 21.97
#